data_AF-A0A7C2YTC5-F1
#
_entry.id   AF-A0A7C2YTC5-F1
#
_cell.length_a   1.000
_cell.length_b   1.000
_cell.length_c   1.000
_cell.angle_alpha   90.00
_cell.angle_beta   90.00
_cell.angle_gamma   90.00
#
_symmetry.space_group_name_H-M   'P 1'
#
loop_
_entity.id
_entity.type
_entity.pdbx_description
1 polymer ?
#
loop_
_entity_poly.entity_id
_entity_poly.type
_entity_poly.pdbx_seq_one_letter_code
_entity_poly.pdbx_strand_id
1 'polypeptide(L)' 'MIREAIAALVNEGRHLSEEEAAEVMTEIMEGRATPAQLGAFLVAMRLRDETVDELVGMA' A
#
# COMPACT_ATOMS: atom_id res chain seq x y z
N MET A 1 8.69 -0.68 -3.66
CA MET A 1 7.34 -0.12 -3.86
C MET A 1 6.60 0.08 -2.56
N ILE A 2 6.61 -0.88 -1.63
CA ILE A 2 5.89 -0.73 -0.35
C ILE A 2 6.38 0.45 0.49
N ARG A 3 7.68 0.78 0.44
CA ARG A 3 8.25 1.92 1.17
C ARG A 3 7.73 3.25 0.62
N GLU A 4 7.71 3.37 -0.70
CA GLU A 4 7.23 4.53 -1.42
C GLU A 4 5.73 4.73 -1.19
N ALA A 5 4.96 3.63 -1.22
CA ALA A 5 3.53 3.64 -0.92
C ALA A 5 3.23 4.09 0.50
N ILE A 6 3.98 3.61 1.50
CA ILE A 6 3.84 4.10 2.89
C ILE A 6 4.12 5.61 2.97
N ALA A 7 5.15 6.11 2.28
CA ALA A 7 5.45 7.54 2.26
C ALA A 7 4.32 8.35 1.60
N ALA A 8 3.77 7.88 0.48
CA ALA A 8 2.62 8.50 -0.18
C ALA A 8 1.38 8.54 0.73
N LEU A 9 1.08 7.43 1.40
CA LEU A 9 -0.08 7.33 2.29
C LEU A 9 0.06 8.19 3.55
N VAL A 10 1.24 8.19 4.18
CA VAL A 10 1.44 8.82 5.49
C VAL A 10 1.89 10.28 5.38
N ASN A 11 2.84 10.59 4.50
CA ASN A 11 3.44 11.92 4.42
C ASN A 11 2.64 12.85 3.52
N GLU A 12 2.20 12.35 2.36
CA GLU A 12 1.52 13.15 1.34
C GLU A 12 -0.01 13.15 1.51
N GLY A 13 -0.55 12.18 2.24
CA GLY A 13 -2.00 12.06 2.40
C GLY A 13 -2.73 11.72 1.09
N ARG A 14 -2.03 11.15 0.10
CA ARG A 14 -2.60 10.75 -1.18
C ARG A 14 -2.96 9.27 -1.23
N HIS A 15 -3.94 8.91 -2.04
CA HIS A 15 -4.27 7.50 -2.34
C HIS A 15 -3.30 6.95 -3.38
N LEU A 16 -3.23 5.63 -3.46
CA LEU A 16 -2.46 4.93 -4.49
C LEU A 16 -3.32 4.75 -5.75
N SER A 17 -2.68 4.72 -6.91
CA SER A 17 -3.33 4.20 -8.11
C SER A 17 -3.49 2.68 -8.04
N GLU A 18 -4.33 2.12 -8.91
CA GLU A 18 -4.47 0.66 -9.08
C GLU A 18 -3.11 -0.01 -9.34
N GLU A 19 -2.28 0.59 -10.22
CA GLU A 19 -0.95 0.08 -10.55
C GLU A 19 0.00 0.12 -9.36
N GLU A 20 0.03 1.23 -8.61
CA GLU A 20 0.84 1.34 -7.39
C GLU A 20 0.41 0.31 -6.34
N ALA A 21 -0.90 0.10 -6.15
CA ALA A 21 -1.44 -0.88 -5.22
C ALA A 21 -1.09 -2.33 -5.62
N ALA A 22 -1.15 -2.64 -6.92
CA ALA A 22 -0.79 -3.96 -7.46
C ALA A 22 0.70 -4.28 -7.29
N GLU A 23 1.58 -3.29 -7.50
CA GLU A 23 3.01 -3.47 -7.27
C GLU A 23 3.34 -3.72 -5.79
N VAL A 24 2.67 -2.99 -4.89
CA VAL A 24 2.82 -3.22 -3.44
C VAL A 24 2.38 -4.63 -3.06
N MET A 25 1.23 -5.09 -3.57
CA MET A 25 0.77 -6.44 -3.30
C MET A 25 1.69 -7.50 -3.89
N THR A 26 2.26 -7.26 -5.07
CA THR A 26 3.28 -8.14 -5.64
C THR A 26 4.49 -8.28 -4.71
N GLU A 27 5.01 -7.16 -4.16
CA GLU A 27 6.11 -7.20 -3.19
C GLU A 27 5.75 -7.95 -1.89
N ILE A 28 4.51 -7.79 -1.41
CA ILE A 28 4.01 -8.49 -0.21
C ILE A 28 3.94 -10.00 -0.46
N MET A 29 3.34 -10.41 -1.58
CA MET A 29 3.12 -11.82 -1.92
C MET A 29 4.42 -12.56 -2.23
N GLU A 30 5.41 -11.87 -2.80
CA GLU A 30 6.75 -12.42 -3.01
C GLU A 30 7.62 -12.45 -1.74
N GLY A 31 7.10 -11.98 -0.61
CA GLY A 31 7.82 -11.96 0.67
C GLY A 31 8.96 -10.94 0.72
N ARG A 32 8.94 -9.92 -0.17
CA ARG A 32 9.94 -8.83 -0.20
C ARG A 32 9.63 -7.73 0.82
N ALA A 33 8.41 -7.66 1.32
CA ALA A 33 8.02 -6.76 2.40
C ALA A 33 8.40 -7.34 3.78
N THR A 34 9.10 -6.55 4.60
CA THR A 34 9.33 -6.91 6.01
C THR A 34 8.01 -6.86 6.80
N PRO A 35 7.89 -7.60 7.93
CA PRO A 35 6.70 -7.52 8.79
C PRO A 35 6.37 -6.10 9.25
N ALA A 36 7.40 -5.28 9.50
CA ALA A 36 7.22 -3.88 9.89
C ALA A 36 6.64 -3.02 8.75
N GLN A 37 7.08 -3.23 7.51
CA GLN A 37 6.52 -2.53 6.34
C GLN A 37 5.09 -2.96 6.07
N LEU A 38 4.78 -4.26 6.14
CA LEU A 38 3.41 -4.75 5.99
C LEU A 38 2.49 -4.13 7.05
N GLY A 39 2.89 -4.15 8.33
CA GLY A 39 2.12 -3.54 9.41
C GLY A 39 1.91 -2.03 9.20
N ALA A 40 2.95 -1.30 8.81
CA ALA A 40 2.86 0.12 8.52
C ALA A 40 1.92 0.42 7.34
N PHE A 41 2.00 -0.36 6.27
CA PHE A 41 1.13 -0.23 5.11
C PHE A 41 -0.35 -0.46 5.49
N LEU A 42 -0.65 -1.55 6.19
CA LEU A 42 -2.02 -1.85 6.63
C LEU A 42 -2.61 -0.78 7.55
N VAL A 43 -1.81 -0.25 8.47
CA VAL A 43 -2.27 0.85 9.34
C VAL A 43 -2.49 2.14 8.53
N ALA A 44 -1.61 2.45 7.59
CA ALA A 44 -1.75 3.64 6.74
C ALA A 44 -3.03 3.59 5.88
N MET A 45 -3.34 2.44 5.28
CA MET A 45 -4.58 2.21 4.52
C MET A 45 -5.81 2.41 5.42
N ARG A 46 -5.82 1.77 6.59
CA ARG A 46 -6.95 1.82 7.53
C ARG A 46 -7.28 3.21 8.06
N LEU A 47 -6.28 4.09 8.14
CA LEU A 47 -6.46 5.48 8.60
C LEU A 47 -7.08 6.39 7.55
N ARG A 48 -7.06 5.99 6.28
CA ARG A 48 -7.40 6.84 5.13
C ARG A 48 -8.70 6.43 4.43
N ASP A 49 -9.27 5.29 4.82
CA ASP A 49 -10.32 4.55 4.12
C ASP A 49 -9.91 4.20 2.67
N GLU A 50 -10.07 2.94 2.27
CA GLU A 50 -9.58 2.46 0.98
C GLU A 50 -10.45 2.92 -0.20
N THR A 51 -9.82 3.25 -1.34
CA THR A 51 -10.50 3.59 -2.60
C THR A 51 -10.76 2.35 -3.45
N VAL A 52 -11.63 2.48 -4.46
CA VAL A 52 -11.90 1.38 -5.41
C VAL A 52 -10.64 0.98 -6.16
N ASP A 53 -9.86 1.95 -6.64
CA ASP A 53 -8.62 1.68 -7.40
C ASP A 53 -7.60 0.91 -6.54
N GLU A 54 -7.43 1.30 -5.28
CA GLU A 54 -6.60 0.58 -4.32
C GLU A 54 -7.10 -0.86 -4.10
N LEU A 55 -8.41 -1.06 -3.91
CA LEU A 55 -8.99 -2.38 -3.71
C LEU A 55 -8.86 -3.28 -4.94
N VAL A 56 -9.01 -2.73 -6.14
CA VAL A 56 -8.85 -3.46 -7.40
C VAL A 56 -7.40 -3.85 -7.60
N GLY A 57 -6.45 -2.93 -7.37
CA GLY A 57 -5.03 -3.22 -7.49
C GLY A 57 -4.54 -4.26 -6.48
N MET A 58 -5.20 -4.36 -5.32
CA MET A 58 -4.85 -5.35 -4.30
C MET A 58 -5.50 -6.74 -4.48
N ALA A 59 -6.46 -6.88 -5.40
CA ALA A 59 -7.22 -8.11 -5.63
C ALA A 59 -6.45 -9.13 -6.50
#